data_AF-A0A9P5CGE9-F1
#
_entry.id   AF-A0A9P5CGE9-F1
#
_cell.length_a   1.000
_cell.length_b   1.000
_cell.length_c   1.000
_cell.angle_alpha   90.00
_cell.angle_beta   90.00
_cell.angle_gamma   90.00
#
_symmetry.space_group_name_H-M   'P 1'
#
loop_
_entity.id
_entity.type
_entity.pdbx_description
1 polymer ?
#
loop_
_entity_poly.entity_id
_entity_poly.type
_entity_poly.pdbx_seq_one_letter_code
_entity_poly.pdbx_strand_id
1 'polypeptide(L)'
;MVRKLKFHEQKLLRKTDFFTYKQDDNHRDKLVRRRYMIQKPEDYHKYNRMCGVSFAPNQQTPQKQHHHQLSLSSKSAQLTFFIFKSIRQLAHRLSLLPPENPIRRKHEDLLLAKLYDMGILSSSSKLSAVENNVTVSAFARRRLPVVMTRLRMAETVQAATKLIEQGHVRVGVDEITDPAYLVTRNNEDFVTWAVGSKIKKNIMKYRDELDDFELL
;
A
#
# COMPACT_ATOMS: atom_id res chain seq x y z
N MET A 1 -28.56 -1.29 -18.95
CA MET A 1 -28.02 -2.60 -19.38
C MET A 1 -28.24 -2.76 -20.86
N VAL A 2 -27.24 -3.27 -21.61
CA VAL A 2 -27.39 -3.54 -23.05
C VAL A 2 -27.98 -4.94 -23.24
N ARG A 3 -28.88 -5.10 -24.21
CA ARG A 3 -29.48 -6.40 -24.54
C ARG A 3 -28.41 -7.40 -25.02
N LYS A 4 -28.69 -8.69 -24.89
CA LYS A 4 -27.84 -9.74 -25.47
C LYS A 4 -27.87 -9.64 -27.01
N LEU A 5 -26.70 -9.64 -27.63
CA LEU A 5 -26.54 -9.61 -29.09
C LEU A 5 -26.88 -10.97 -29.71
N LYS A 6 -27.50 -10.95 -30.90
CA LYS A 6 -27.71 -12.15 -31.73
C LYS A 6 -26.37 -12.62 -32.32
N PHE A 7 -26.31 -13.88 -32.76
CA PHE A 7 -25.08 -14.49 -33.28
C PHE A 7 -24.40 -13.68 -34.40
N HIS A 8 -25.17 -13.18 -35.37
CA HIS A 8 -24.64 -12.35 -36.46
C HIS A 8 -24.13 -10.98 -35.98
N GLU A 9 -24.81 -10.36 -35.02
CA GLU A 9 -24.40 -9.08 -34.42
C GLU A 9 -23.09 -9.23 -33.64
N GLN A 10 -22.93 -10.31 -32.86
CA GLN A 10 -21.70 -10.60 -32.13
C GLN A 10 -20.53 -10.90 -33.07
N LYS A 11 -20.79 -11.52 -34.23
CA LYS A 11 -19.75 -11.78 -35.24
C LYS A 11 -19.20 -10.49 -35.84
N LEU A 12 -20.03 -9.44 -35.99
CA LEU A 12 -19.62 -8.12 -36.45
C LEU A 12 -18.97 -7.29 -35.33
N LEU A 13 -19.55 -7.33 -34.13
CA LEU A 13 -19.17 -6.49 -32.98
C LEU A 13 -18.24 -7.20 -31.99
N ARG A 14 -17.23 -7.93 -32.49
CA ARG A 14 -16.33 -8.75 -31.64
C ARG A 14 -15.45 -7.96 -30.67
N LYS A 15 -15.18 -6.69 -30.97
CA LYS A 15 -14.32 -5.80 -30.16
C LYS A 15 -15.14 -4.78 -29.34
N THR A 16 -16.46 -4.83 -29.44
CA THR A 16 -17.35 -3.82 -28.88
C THR A 16 -17.83 -4.28 -27.51
N ASP A 17 -17.09 -3.92 -26.47
CA ASP A 17 -17.48 -4.10 -25.08
C ASP A 17 -17.60 -2.74 -24.40
N PHE A 18 -18.80 -2.42 -23.88
CA PHE A 18 -19.05 -1.15 -23.17
C PHE A 18 -18.55 -1.15 -21.73
N PHE A 19 -18.23 -2.33 -21.18
CA PHE A 19 -17.85 -2.47 -19.78
C PHE A 19 -16.35 -2.52 -19.58
N THR A 20 -15.61 -3.20 -20.46
CA THR A 20 -14.18 -3.48 -20.29
C THR A 20 -13.41 -2.94 -21.48
N TYR A 21 -12.66 -1.85 -21.28
CA TYR A 21 -11.74 -1.35 -22.29
C TYR A 21 -10.34 -1.93 -22.07
N LYS A 22 -9.55 -2.04 -23.15
CA LYS A 22 -8.17 -2.54 -23.06
C LYS A 22 -7.29 -1.73 -22.10
N GLN A 23 -7.58 -0.44 -21.96
CA GLN A 23 -6.87 0.47 -21.05
C GLN A 23 -7.18 0.19 -19.56
N ASP A 24 -8.29 -0.48 -19.25
CA ASP A 24 -8.76 -0.67 -17.88
C ASP A 24 -8.02 -1.80 -17.15
N ASP A 25 -7.09 -2.52 -17.82
CA ASP A 25 -6.33 -3.67 -17.31
C ASP A 25 -7.21 -4.62 -16.47
N ASN A 26 -8.29 -5.11 -17.08
CA ASN A 26 -9.27 -6.00 -16.46
C ASN A 26 -9.87 -5.46 -15.15
N HIS A 27 -9.94 -4.13 -14.98
CA HIS A 27 -10.38 -3.46 -13.77
C HIS A 27 -9.61 -3.85 -12.51
N ARG A 28 -8.32 -4.17 -12.66
CA ARG A 28 -7.47 -4.59 -11.54
C ARG A 28 -7.48 -3.59 -10.39
N ASP A 29 -7.47 -2.29 -10.69
CA ASP A 29 -7.62 -1.23 -9.68
C ASP A 29 -8.88 -1.41 -8.83
N LYS A 30 -10.05 -1.49 -9.48
CA LYS A 30 -11.35 -1.66 -8.78
C LYS A 30 -11.36 -2.92 -7.93
N LEU A 31 -10.78 -4.03 -8.41
CA LEU A 31 -10.71 -5.30 -7.68
C LEU A 31 -9.84 -5.18 -6.42
N VAL A 32 -8.64 -4.59 -6.54
CA VAL A 32 -7.71 -4.42 -5.41
C VAL A 32 -8.28 -3.44 -4.39
N ARG A 33 -8.84 -2.32 -4.84
CA ARG A 33 -9.44 -1.32 -3.95
C ARG A 33 -10.60 -1.89 -3.15
N ARG A 34 -11.51 -2.64 -3.79
CA ARG A 34 -12.63 -3.29 -3.11
C ARG A 34 -12.15 -4.34 -2.11
N ARG A 35 -11.14 -5.13 -2.46
CA ARG A 35 -10.61 -6.20 -1.60
C ARG A 35 -9.99 -5.66 -0.31
N TYR A 36 -9.23 -4.57 -0.39
CA TYR A 36 -8.47 -4.02 0.75
C TYR A 36 -9.08 -2.72 1.30
N MET A 37 -10.32 -2.40 0.94
CA MET A 37 -11.04 -1.21 1.39
C MET A 37 -10.24 0.10 1.19
N ILE A 38 -9.62 0.26 0.03
CA ILE A 38 -8.91 1.50 -0.33
C ILE A 38 -9.96 2.54 -0.75
N GLN A 39 -10.16 3.54 0.10
CA GLN A 39 -11.15 4.60 -0.11
C GLN A 39 -10.85 5.45 -1.35
N LYS A 40 -9.65 6.04 -1.37
CA LYS A 40 -9.20 6.99 -2.39
C LYS A 40 -8.60 6.27 -3.61
N PRO A 41 -9.11 6.48 -4.83
CA PRO A 41 -8.49 5.95 -6.05
C PRO A 41 -7.03 6.40 -6.22
N GLU A 42 -6.72 7.63 -5.79
CA GLU A 42 -5.37 8.20 -5.95
C GLU A 42 -4.32 7.36 -5.23
N ASP A 43 -4.67 6.76 -4.09
CA ASP A 43 -3.73 5.97 -3.30
C ASP A 43 -3.31 4.69 -4.03
N TYR A 44 -4.23 4.04 -4.76
CA TYR A 44 -3.87 2.90 -5.61
C TYR A 44 -2.86 3.32 -6.68
N HIS A 45 -3.10 4.43 -7.37
CA HIS A 45 -2.20 4.92 -8.42
C HIS A 45 -0.84 5.35 -7.86
N LYS A 46 -0.78 5.91 -6.65
CA LYS A 46 0.48 6.20 -5.94
C LYS A 46 1.25 4.92 -5.66
N TYR A 47 0.61 3.91 -5.07
CA TYR A 47 1.24 2.61 -4.81
C TYR A 47 1.72 1.92 -6.09
N ASN A 48 0.94 2.03 -7.18
CA ASN A 48 1.31 1.44 -8.47
C ASN A 48 2.56 2.13 -9.06
N ARG A 49 2.62 3.46 -8.95
CA ARG A 49 3.79 4.25 -9.37
C ARG A 49 5.04 3.86 -8.56
N MET A 50 4.91 3.69 -7.24
CA MET A 50 6.02 3.25 -6.38
C MET A 50 6.51 1.83 -6.73
N CYS A 51 5.58 0.91 -7.02
CA CYS A 51 5.93 -0.44 -7.44
C CYS A 51 6.60 -0.45 -8.82
N GLY A 52 6.22 0.45 -9.74
CA GLY A 52 6.83 0.54 -11.07
C GLY A 52 6.24 -0.41 -12.10
N VAL A 53 4.97 -0.80 -11.96
CA VAL A 53 4.27 -1.47 -13.05
C VAL A 53 4.05 -0.41 -14.12
N SER A 54 4.76 -0.55 -15.24
CA SER A 54 4.77 0.37 -16.37
C SER A 54 3.36 0.90 -16.69
N PHE A 55 3.08 2.12 -16.27
CA PHE A 55 1.95 2.88 -16.77
C PHE A 55 2.44 3.53 -18.07
N ALA A 56 1.90 3.08 -19.20
CA ALA A 56 2.01 3.85 -20.44
C ALA A 56 1.47 5.26 -20.14
N PRO A 57 2.21 6.33 -20.45
CA PRO A 57 1.76 7.66 -20.10
C PRO A 57 0.55 8.01 -20.97
N ASN A 58 -0.57 8.39 -20.37
CA ASN A 58 -1.44 9.36 -21.03
C ASN A 58 -2.20 10.24 -20.03
N GLN A 59 -1.78 11.51 -20.06
CA GLN A 59 -2.55 12.75 -20.03
C GLN A 59 -3.43 13.09 -18.80
N GLN A 60 -2.96 14.12 -18.09
CA GLN A 60 -3.71 15.20 -17.42
C GLN A 60 -4.57 14.85 -16.19
N THR A 61 -4.05 15.23 -15.03
CA THR A 61 -4.85 15.93 -14.00
C THR A 61 -4.14 17.25 -13.69
N PRO A 62 -4.72 18.42 -14.01
CA PRO A 62 -4.14 19.70 -13.68
C PRO A 62 -4.70 20.13 -12.33
N GLN A 63 -3.90 20.23 -11.27
CA GLN A 63 -4.17 21.20 -10.20
C GLN A 63 -2.87 21.81 -9.66
N LYS A 64 -2.83 23.14 -9.82
CA LYS A 64 -1.89 24.12 -9.30
C LYS A 64 -1.84 24.04 -7.77
N GLN A 65 -0.68 24.31 -7.17
CA GLN A 65 -0.46 25.54 -6.38
C GLN A 65 0.92 25.56 -5.69
N HIS A 66 1.61 26.70 -5.94
CA HIS A 66 2.63 27.38 -5.14
C HIS A 66 3.88 26.62 -4.66
N HIS A 67 4.91 26.66 -5.50
CA HIS A 67 6.30 26.68 -5.05
C HIS A 67 6.59 28.02 -4.38
N HIS A 68 6.68 28.05 -3.05
CA HIS A 68 7.58 28.98 -2.39
C HIS A 68 8.98 28.37 -2.32
N GLN A 69 9.95 29.19 -2.66
CA GLN A 69 11.37 28.91 -2.76
C GLN A 69 11.91 28.34 -1.43
N LEU A 70 12.62 27.22 -1.51
CA LEU A 70 13.67 26.91 -0.54
C LEU A 70 14.95 26.58 -1.30
N SER A 71 15.98 27.29 -0.89
CA SER A 71 17.29 27.47 -1.49
C SER A 71 18.11 26.18 -1.60
N LEU A 72 18.96 26.16 -2.63
CA LEU A 72 19.93 25.12 -2.87
C LEU A 72 21.04 25.13 -1.81
N SER A 73 21.20 24.01 -1.11
CA SER A 73 22.50 23.60 -0.54
C SER A 73 22.53 22.09 -0.28
N SER A 74 22.51 21.30 -1.36
CA SER A 74 23.25 20.04 -1.48
C SER A 74 22.88 19.34 -2.79
N LYS A 75 23.73 19.46 -3.81
CA LYS A 75 23.52 18.80 -5.11
C LYS A 75 23.61 17.27 -5.03
N SER A 76 24.18 16.70 -3.95
CA SER A 76 24.26 15.25 -3.76
C SER A 76 22.94 14.60 -3.32
N ALA A 77 21.98 15.37 -2.78
CA ALA A 77 20.66 14.87 -2.42
C ALA A 77 19.65 14.93 -3.58
N GLN A 78 19.87 15.79 -4.58
CA GLN A 78 18.97 15.95 -5.72
C GLN A 78 19.14 14.81 -6.74
N LEU A 79 20.36 14.26 -6.89
CA LEU A 79 20.62 13.17 -7.84
C LEU A 79 20.01 11.82 -7.38
N THR A 80 19.97 11.57 -6.07
CA THR A 80 19.33 10.39 -5.47
C THR A 80 17.79 10.48 -5.51
N PHE A 81 17.23 11.70 -5.47
CA PHE A 81 15.78 11.91 -5.55
C PHE A 81 15.23 11.85 -6.98
N PHE A 82 16.04 12.16 -8.00
CA PHE A 82 15.59 12.21 -9.41
C PHE A 82 15.72 10.86 -10.16
N ILE A 83 16.53 9.91 -9.67
CA ILE A 83 16.82 8.63 -10.37
C ILE A 83 15.84 7.48 -10.00
N PHE A 84 15.13 7.58 -8.87
CA PHE A 84 14.29 6.52 -8.34
C PHE A 84 12.80 6.71 -8.70
N LYS A 85 12.46 6.46 -9.97
CA LYS A 85 11.06 6.55 -10.40
C LYS A 85 10.21 5.35 -9.95
N SER A 86 10.82 4.19 -9.61
CA SER A 86 10.13 3.03 -9.02
C SER A 86 11.05 1.91 -8.51
N ILE A 87 10.55 1.10 -7.55
CA ILE A 87 11.28 -0.02 -6.92
C ILE A 87 11.68 -1.11 -7.92
N ARG A 88 10.78 -1.49 -8.83
CA ARG A 88 11.07 -2.51 -9.85
C ARG A 88 12.11 -2.04 -10.88
N GLN A 89 12.07 -0.77 -11.29
CA GLN A 89 13.08 -0.24 -12.20
C GLN A 89 14.47 -0.18 -11.55
N LEU A 90 14.55 0.09 -10.25
CA LEU A 90 15.80 -0.04 -9.53
C LEU A 90 16.29 -1.48 -9.57
N ALA A 91 15.45 -2.46 -9.20
CA ALA A 91 15.83 -3.87 -9.19
C ALA A 91 16.35 -4.32 -10.57
N HIS A 92 15.67 -3.92 -11.64
CA HIS A 92 16.11 -4.18 -13.01
C HIS A 92 17.44 -3.49 -13.37
N ARG A 93 17.66 -2.25 -12.93
CA ARG A 93 18.96 -1.59 -13.16
C ARG A 93 20.08 -2.26 -12.38
N LEU A 94 19.81 -2.75 -11.16
CA LEU A 94 20.77 -3.51 -10.37
C LEU A 94 21.11 -4.84 -11.02
N SER A 95 20.14 -5.52 -11.65
CA SER A 95 20.39 -6.78 -12.36
C SER A 95 21.24 -6.60 -13.63
N LEU A 96 21.19 -5.42 -14.27
CA LEU A 96 22.04 -5.08 -15.42
C LEU A 96 23.50 -4.80 -15.06
N LEU A 97 23.81 -4.49 -13.80
CA LEU A 97 25.19 -4.24 -13.37
C LEU A 97 25.99 -5.55 -13.28
N PRO A 98 27.31 -5.53 -13.48
CA PRO A 98 28.14 -6.74 -13.34
C PRO A 98 28.09 -7.28 -11.89
N PRO A 99 28.11 -8.61 -11.69
CA PRO A 99 27.97 -9.26 -10.38
C PRO A 99 29.16 -9.03 -9.42
N GLU A 100 30.32 -8.66 -9.98
CA GLU A 100 31.54 -8.39 -9.21
C GLU A 100 31.57 -7.01 -8.55
N ASN A 101 30.67 -6.10 -8.95
CA ASN A 101 30.71 -4.74 -8.44
C ASN A 101 30.25 -4.69 -6.97
N PRO A 102 31.08 -4.16 -6.03
CA PRO A 102 30.70 -4.07 -4.62
C PRO A 102 29.50 -3.14 -4.38
N ILE A 103 29.27 -2.17 -5.26
CA ILE A 103 28.11 -1.27 -5.19
C ILE A 103 26.81 -2.05 -5.39
N ARG A 104 26.80 -3.01 -6.33
CA ARG A 104 25.64 -3.84 -6.62
C ARG A 104 25.22 -4.62 -5.39
N ARG A 105 26.14 -5.36 -4.77
CA ARG A 105 25.88 -6.17 -3.56
C ARG A 105 25.34 -5.31 -2.41
N LYS A 106 25.99 -4.17 -2.14
CA LYS A 106 25.55 -3.21 -1.11
C LYS A 106 24.11 -2.71 -1.35
N HIS A 107 23.77 -2.33 -2.58
CA HIS A 107 22.44 -1.80 -2.88
C HIS A 107 21.37 -2.89 -2.95
N GLU A 108 21.72 -4.11 -3.38
CA GLU A 108 20.85 -5.28 -3.31
C GLU A 108 20.49 -5.59 -1.85
N ASP A 109 21.49 -5.65 -0.97
CA ASP A 109 21.30 -5.91 0.46
C ASP A 109 20.45 -4.82 1.13
N LEU A 110 20.75 -3.55 0.86
CA LEU A 110 19.99 -2.41 1.39
C LEU A 110 18.53 -2.42 0.91
N LEU A 111 18.30 -2.71 -0.37
CA LEU A 111 16.96 -2.80 -0.94
C LEU A 111 16.16 -3.94 -0.29
N LEU A 112 16.76 -5.13 -0.20
CA LEU A 112 16.12 -6.32 0.35
C LEU A 112 15.85 -6.15 1.84
N ALA A 113 16.80 -5.61 2.60
CA ALA A 113 16.61 -5.29 4.02
C ALA A 113 15.47 -4.29 4.22
N LYS A 114 15.43 -3.20 3.45
CA LYS A 114 14.39 -2.18 3.60
C LYS A 114 13.00 -2.70 3.24
N LEU A 115 12.88 -3.49 2.17
CA LEU A 115 11.60 -4.10 1.77
C LEU A 115 11.11 -5.18 2.75
N TYR A 116 12.03 -5.89 3.39
CA TYR A 116 11.72 -6.87 4.43
C TYR A 116 11.26 -6.21 5.73
N ASP A 117 11.95 -5.14 6.16
CA ASP A 117 11.60 -4.34 7.34
C ASP A 117 10.24 -3.65 7.18
N MET A 118 9.95 -3.13 5.98
CA MET A 118 8.62 -2.61 5.64
C MET A 118 7.54 -3.73 5.53
N GLY A 119 7.93 -5.01 5.51
CA GLY A 119 7.00 -6.14 5.47
C GLY A 119 6.36 -6.42 4.10
N ILE A 120 6.88 -5.81 3.03
CA ILE A 120 6.38 -6.04 1.66
C ILE A 120 6.84 -7.40 1.15
N LEU A 121 8.09 -7.78 1.49
CA LEU A 121 8.65 -9.09 1.21
C LEU A 121 8.63 -9.98 2.45
N SER A 122 8.41 -11.27 2.24
CA SER A 122 8.50 -12.30 3.29
C SER A 122 9.92 -12.80 3.50
N SER A 123 10.81 -12.67 2.51
CA SER A 123 12.20 -13.10 2.56
C SER A 123 13.09 -12.09 1.86
N SER A 124 14.26 -11.81 2.42
CA SER A 124 15.29 -10.90 1.90
C SER A 124 16.36 -11.61 1.06
N SER A 125 16.17 -12.88 0.68
CA SER A 125 17.23 -13.71 0.11
C SER A 125 17.51 -13.52 -1.39
N LYS A 126 16.52 -13.10 -2.18
CA LYS A 126 16.61 -13.12 -3.66
C LYS A 126 16.07 -11.83 -4.28
N LEU A 127 16.85 -11.22 -5.17
CA LEU A 127 16.42 -10.04 -5.93
C LEU A 127 15.19 -10.32 -6.83
N SER A 128 15.04 -11.55 -7.33
CA SER A 128 13.87 -11.98 -8.11
C SER A 128 12.55 -11.85 -7.36
N ALA A 129 12.58 -11.87 -6.01
CA ALA A 129 11.39 -11.63 -5.21
C ALA A 129 10.88 -10.19 -5.37
N VAL A 130 11.75 -9.23 -5.67
CA VAL A 130 11.38 -7.83 -5.85
C VAL A 130 10.50 -7.64 -7.09
N GLU A 131 10.83 -8.30 -8.20
CA GLU A 131 10.10 -8.16 -9.46
C GLU A 131 8.67 -8.71 -9.38
N ASN A 132 8.51 -9.88 -8.77
CA ASN A 132 7.23 -10.59 -8.74
C ASN A 132 6.37 -10.24 -7.53
N ASN A 133 6.97 -10.04 -6.35
CA ASN A 133 6.20 -9.88 -5.10
C ASN A 133 5.93 -8.42 -4.72
N VAL A 134 6.73 -7.45 -5.20
CA VAL A 134 6.44 -6.02 -4.95
C VAL A 134 5.29 -5.58 -5.83
N THR A 135 4.08 -5.70 -5.29
CA THR A 135 2.81 -5.38 -5.94
C THR A 135 2.01 -4.40 -5.11
N VAL A 136 1.06 -3.69 -5.72
CA VAL A 136 0.14 -2.79 -4.99
C VAL A 136 -0.62 -3.54 -3.89
N SER A 137 -0.98 -4.80 -4.14
CA SER A 137 -1.61 -5.66 -3.13
C SER A 137 -0.69 -5.95 -1.94
N ALA A 138 0.63 -5.97 -2.11
CA ALA A 138 1.57 -6.12 -1.00
C ALA A 138 1.55 -4.88 -0.09
N PHE A 139 1.54 -3.67 -0.66
CA PHE A 139 1.37 -2.42 0.10
C PHE A 139 0.00 -2.34 0.77
N ALA A 140 -1.06 -2.69 0.05
CA ALA A 140 -2.43 -2.66 0.58
C ALA A 140 -2.61 -3.60 1.78
N ARG A 141 -1.90 -4.74 1.81
CA ARG A 141 -1.88 -5.68 2.96
C ARG A 141 -1.16 -5.13 4.19
N ARG A 142 -0.24 -4.18 4.04
CA ARG A 142 0.48 -3.52 5.15
C ARG A 142 -0.26 -2.31 5.71
N ARG A 143 -1.43 -1.95 5.17
CA ARG A 143 -2.27 -0.90 5.73
C ARG A 143 -2.83 -1.33 7.08
N LEU A 144 -2.94 -0.38 8.00
CA LEU A 144 -3.41 -0.60 9.37
C LEU A 144 -4.71 -1.43 9.47
N PRO A 145 -5.78 -1.16 8.69
CA PRO A 145 -7.02 -1.94 8.78
C PRO A 145 -6.82 -3.43 8.46
N VAL A 146 -5.98 -3.75 7.48
CA VAL A 146 -5.74 -5.13 7.05
C VAL A 146 -4.86 -5.87 8.06
N VAL A 147 -3.86 -5.18 8.62
CA VAL A 147 -3.01 -5.72 9.68
C VAL A 147 -3.84 -6.01 10.94
N MET A 148 -4.75 -5.11 11.33
CA MET A 148 -5.66 -5.32 12.45
C MET A 148 -6.57 -6.55 12.27
N THR A 149 -7.13 -6.75 11.08
CA THR A 149 -7.94 -7.94 10.79
C THR A 149 -7.11 -9.23 10.87
N ARG A 150 -5.83 -9.17 10.45
CA ARG A 150 -4.90 -10.30 10.59
C ARG A 150 -4.57 -10.61 12.05
N LEU A 151 -4.41 -9.58 12.88
CA LEU A 151 -4.19 -9.69 14.33
C LEU A 151 -5.47 -10.03 15.12
N ARG A 152 -6.61 -10.23 14.45
CA ARG A 152 -7.92 -10.52 15.07
C ARG A 152 -8.44 -9.43 16.01
N MET A 153 -7.95 -8.19 15.89
CA MET A 153 -8.51 -7.03 16.61
C MET A 153 -9.86 -6.58 16.07
N ALA A 154 -10.11 -6.86 14.79
CA ALA A 154 -11.38 -6.60 14.12
C ALA A 154 -11.73 -7.79 13.21
N GLU A 155 -13.01 -8.11 13.10
CA GLU A 155 -13.48 -9.25 12.30
C GLU A 155 -13.37 -9.00 10.80
N THR A 156 -13.62 -7.76 10.37
CA THR A 156 -13.62 -7.36 8.95
C THR A 156 -12.78 -6.11 8.74
N VAL A 157 -12.25 -5.96 7.53
CA VAL A 157 -11.46 -4.76 7.14
C VAL A 157 -12.34 -3.50 7.22
N GLN A 158 -13.63 -3.62 6.92
CA GLN A 158 -14.58 -2.50 7.00
C GLN A 158 -14.81 -2.04 8.44
N ALA A 159 -14.96 -2.98 9.37
CA ALA A 159 -15.05 -2.67 10.80
C ALA A 159 -13.76 -2.03 11.30
N ALA A 160 -12.60 -2.58 10.91
CA ALA A 160 -11.29 -2.02 11.25
C ALA A 160 -11.15 -0.56 10.80
N THR A 161 -11.52 -0.25 9.55
CA THR A 161 -11.49 1.12 9.03
C THR A 161 -12.33 2.08 9.88
N LYS A 162 -13.55 1.68 10.26
CA LYS A 162 -14.42 2.51 11.11
C LYS A 162 -13.83 2.76 12.50
N LEU A 163 -13.22 1.73 13.11
CA LEU A 163 -12.61 1.84 14.43
C LEU A 163 -11.38 2.77 14.42
N ILE A 164 -10.59 2.74 13.34
CA ILE A 164 -9.45 3.64 13.14
C ILE A 164 -9.94 5.07 12.94
N GLU A 165 -10.94 5.28 12.10
CA GLU A 165 -11.52 6.63 11.86
C GLU A 165 -12.11 7.25 13.13
N GLN A 166 -12.63 6.41 14.04
CA GLN A 166 -13.11 6.84 15.37
C GLN A 166 -11.98 7.14 16.37
N GLY A 167 -10.73 6.80 16.05
CA GLY A 167 -9.58 7.03 16.93
C GLY A 167 -9.41 6.01 18.05
N HIS A 168 -9.92 4.78 17.89
CA HIS A 168 -9.81 3.74 18.94
C HIS A 168 -8.47 2.99 18.94
N VAL A 169 -7.61 3.22 17.95
CA VAL A 169 -6.39 2.44 17.71
C VAL A 169 -5.17 3.33 17.82
N ARG A 170 -4.13 2.82 18.47
CA ARG A 170 -2.81 3.44 18.52
C ARG A 170 -1.73 2.47 18.07
N VAL A 171 -0.61 3.00 17.60
CA VAL A 171 0.58 2.22 17.28
C VAL A 171 1.72 2.77 18.12
N GLY A 172 2.16 1.98 19.10
CA GLY A 172 3.07 2.45 20.13
C GLY A 172 2.38 3.46 21.04
N VAL A 173 2.84 4.70 21.00
CA VAL A 173 2.33 5.80 21.83
C VAL A 173 1.33 6.69 21.08
N ASP A 174 1.37 6.70 19.75
CA ASP A 174 0.61 7.63 18.92
C ASP A 174 -0.74 7.05 18.49
N GLU A 175 -1.81 7.82 18.68
CA GLU A 175 -3.15 7.50 18.19
C GLU A 175 -3.25 7.75 16.68
N ILE A 176 -3.74 6.77 15.93
CA ILE A 176 -3.79 6.84 14.48
C ILE A 176 -5.24 6.91 14.02
N THR A 177 -5.56 7.98 13.31
CA THR A 177 -6.89 8.22 12.73
C THR A 177 -6.94 7.95 11.22
N ASP A 178 -5.78 7.86 10.53
CA ASP A 178 -5.71 7.62 9.09
C ASP A 178 -5.65 6.11 8.75
N PRO A 179 -6.66 5.53 8.07
CA PRO A 179 -6.64 4.14 7.60
C PRO A 179 -5.59 3.87 6.51
N ALA A 180 -4.97 4.89 5.92
CA ALA A 180 -3.88 4.74 4.96
C ALA A 180 -2.51 4.58 5.62
N TYR A 181 -2.41 4.64 6.95
CA TYR A 181 -1.18 4.38 7.67
C TYR A 181 -0.62 2.99 7.37
N LEU A 182 0.68 2.93 7.03
CA LEU A 182 1.38 1.71 6.66
C LEU A 182 2.20 1.22 7.85
N VAL A 183 1.85 0.04 8.34
CA VAL A 183 2.50 -0.57 9.52
C VAL A 183 3.72 -1.35 9.04
N THR A 184 4.90 -1.04 9.57
CA THR A 184 6.14 -1.81 9.34
C THR A 184 6.13 -3.09 10.16
N ARG A 185 7.04 -4.03 9.88
CA ARG A 185 7.09 -5.30 10.60
C ARG A 185 7.33 -5.09 12.10
N ASN A 186 8.25 -4.20 12.47
CA ASN A 186 8.58 -3.93 13.87
C ASN A 186 7.45 -3.17 14.59
N ASN A 187 6.70 -2.32 13.88
CA ASN A 187 5.60 -1.57 14.47
C ASN A 187 4.31 -2.42 14.61
N GLU A 188 4.25 -3.60 14.00
CA GLU A 188 3.08 -4.49 14.04
C GLU A 188 2.78 -4.97 15.47
N ASP A 189 3.82 -5.19 16.27
CA ASP A 189 3.69 -5.68 17.65
C ASP A 189 3.14 -4.60 18.61
N PHE A 190 3.26 -3.32 18.24
CA PHE A 190 2.80 -2.20 19.06
C PHE A 190 1.40 -1.71 18.70
N VAL A 191 0.69 -2.39 17.79
CA VAL A 191 -0.69 -2.05 17.43
C VAL A 191 -1.62 -2.46 18.58
N THR A 192 -2.16 -1.49 19.30
CA THR A 192 -3.03 -1.72 20.46
C THR A 192 -4.21 -0.74 20.50
N TRP A 193 -5.17 -0.97 21.41
CA TRP A 193 -6.26 -0.02 21.63
C TRP A 193 -5.74 1.27 22.29
N ALA A 194 -6.31 2.41 21.91
CA ALA A 194 -6.06 3.70 22.52
C ALA A 194 -6.50 3.71 24.00
N VAL A 195 -5.91 4.63 24.78
CA VAL A 195 -6.25 4.81 26.20
C VAL A 195 -7.70 5.29 26.30
N GLY A 196 -8.46 4.77 27.27
CA GLY A 196 -9.88 5.12 27.43
C GLY A 196 -10.84 4.58 26.36
N SER A 197 -10.36 3.79 25.39
CA SER A 197 -11.19 3.20 24.34
C SER A 197 -12.32 2.35 24.91
N LYS A 198 -13.57 2.64 24.50
CA LYS A 198 -14.76 1.86 24.88
C LYS A 198 -14.66 0.40 24.42
N ILE A 199 -13.95 0.14 23.33
CA ILE A 199 -13.75 -1.21 22.82
C ILE A 199 -12.86 -2.02 23.78
N LYS A 200 -11.78 -1.42 24.29
CA LYS A 200 -10.92 -2.06 25.31
C LYS A 200 -11.73 -2.42 26.54
N LYS A 201 -12.56 -1.48 27.04
CA LYS A 201 -13.45 -1.70 28.19
C LYS A 201 -14.43 -2.86 27.95
N ASN A 202 -15.05 -2.92 26.76
CA ASN A 202 -15.97 -3.99 26.41
C ASN A 202 -15.27 -5.37 26.37
N ILE A 203 -14.05 -5.43 25.84
CA ILE A 203 -13.26 -6.68 25.80
C ILE A 203 -12.89 -7.13 27.22
N MET A 204 -12.42 -6.21 28.07
CA MET A 204 -12.06 -6.51 29.46
C MET A 204 -13.28 -6.92 30.28
N LYS A 205 -14.41 -6.23 30.11
CA LYS A 205 -15.69 -6.59 30.74
C LYS A 205 -16.17 -7.97 30.30
N TYR A 206 -16.02 -8.32 29.03
CA TYR A 206 -16.37 -9.66 28.53
C TYR A 206 -15.47 -10.76 29.12
N ARG A 207 -14.23 -10.43 29.50
CA ARG A 207 -13.29 -11.34 30.15
C ARG A 207 -13.39 -11.34 31.68
N ASP A 208 -14.28 -10.54 32.26
CA ASP A 208 -14.36 -10.28 33.71
C ASP A 208 -13.05 -9.75 34.34
N GLU A 209 -12.21 -9.09 33.54
CA GLU A 209 -10.91 -8.49 33.92
C GLU A 209 -10.97 -6.95 33.92
N LEU A 210 -12.17 -6.38 34.09
CA LEU A 210 -12.33 -4.92 34.09
C LEU A 210 -11.85 -4.34 35.41
N ASP A 211 -10.74 -3.61 35.37
CA ASP A 211 -10.26 -2.78 36.48
C ASP A 211 -10.73 -1.33 36.29
N ASP A 212 -11.59 -0.85 37.19
CA ASP A 212 -12.16 0.49 37.14
C ASP A 212 -11.15 1.60 37.50
N PHE A 213 -9.97 1.27 38.05
CA PHE A 213 -8.92 2.25 38.35
C PHE A 213 -8.15 2.73 37.11
N GLU A 214 -8.08 1.95 36.01
CA GLU A 214 -7.41 2.36 34.75
C GLU A 214 -8.15 3.48 34.00
N LEU A 215 -9.32 3.91 34.50
CA LEU A 215 -10.29 4.76 33.80
C LEU A 215 -10.40 6.19 34.33
N LEU A 216 -9.73 6.50 35.45
CA LEU A 216 -9.61 7.82 36.08
C LEU A 216 -8.35 8.55 35.60
#